data_AF-A0A2N5AIK3-F1
#
_entry.id   AF-A0A2N5AIK3-F1
#
_cell.length_a   1.000
_cell.length_b   1.000
_cell.length_c   1.000
_cell.angle_alpha   90.00
_cell.angle_beta   90.00
_cell.angle_gamma   90.00
#
_symmetry.space_group_name_H-M   'P 1'
#
loop_
_entity.id
_entity.type
_entity.pdbx_description
1 polymer ?
#
loop_
_entity_poly.entity_id
_entity_poly.type
_entity_poly.pdbx_seq_one_letter_code
_entity_poly.pdbx_strand_id
1 'polypeptide(L)' 'MWDVETTDTFDAWFELQSRALKEDMLATMLILSEFGPQLGRPYVDTVKDSTFQDMKELRVQHHG' A
#
# COMPACT_ATOMS: atom_id res chain seq x y z
N MET A 1 2.63 15.38 -4.84
CA MET A 1 2.36 13.95 -4.91
C MET A 1 3.70 13.26 -5.01
N TRP A 2 3.96 12.31 -4.13
CA TRP A 2 5.13 11.46 -4.12
C TRP A 2 5.00 10.41 -5.20
N ASP A 3 6.13 10.02 -5.79
CA ASP A 3 6.18 8.87 -6.68
C ASP A 3 6.00 7.58 -5.86
N VAL A 4 5.10 6.71 -6.32
CA VAL A 4 4.85 5.41 -5.71
C VAL A 4 5.38 4.36 -6.67
N GLU A 5 6.47 3.71 -6.26
CA GLU A 5 7.07 2.61 -7.01
C GLU A 5 6.58 1.27 -6.45
N THR A 6 6.26 0.35 -7.36
CA THR A 6 5.94 -1.04 -7.04
C THR A 6 7.09 -1.95 -7.41
N THR A 7 7.05 -3.20 -6.95
CA THR A 7 8.04 -4.22 -7.30
C THR A 7 7.40 -5.27 -8.19
N ASP A 8 8.20 -5.99 -8.97
CA ASP A 8 7.72 -7.08 -9.82
C ASP A 8 6.85 -8.11 -9.07
N THR A 9 7.16 -8.36 -7.80
CA THR A 9 6.38 -9.29 -6.94
C THR A 9 4.99 -8.74 -6.66
N PHE A 10 4.89 -7.43 -6.38
CA PHE A 10 3.60 -6.77 -6.19
C PHE A 10 2.81 -6.77 -7.50
N ASP A 11 3.42 -6.40 -8.62
CA ASP A 11 2.74 -6.27 -9.91
C ASP A 11 2.17 -7.61 -10.38
N ALA A 12 2.96 -8.69 -10.26
CA ALA A 12 2.51 -10.04 -10.58
C ALA A 12 1.33 -10.49 -9.70
N TRP A 13 1.36 -10.17 -8.40
CA TRP A 13 0.23 -10.46 -7.50
C TRP A 13 -0.99 -9.60 -7.85
N PHE A 14 -0.79 -8.30 -8.05
CA PHE A 14 -1.83 -7.32 -8.34
C PHE A 14 -2.61 -7.73 -9.58
N GLU A 15 -1.93 -8.15 -10.64
CA GLU A 15 -2.58 -8.51 -11.90
C GLU A 15 -3.57 -9.68 -11.79
N LEU A 16 -3.35 -10.58 -10.83
CA LEU A 16 -4.22 -11.73 -10.58
C LEU A 16 -5.47 -11.39 -9.75
N GLN A 17 -5.56 -10.17 -9.19
CA GLN A 17 -6.66 -9.79 -8.31
C GLN A 17 -7.93 -9.42 -9.07
N SER A 18 -9.07 -9.48 -8.36
CA SER A 18 -10.35 -9.03 -8.88
C SER A 18 -10.30 -7.53 -9.20
N ARG A 19 -11.14 -7.09 -10.14
CA ARG A 19 -11.24 -5.66 -10.48
C ARG A 19 -11.56 -4.80 -9.25
N ALA A 20 -12.48 -5.25 -8.39
CA ALA A 20 -12.86 -4.52 -7.19
C ALA A 20 -11.67 -4.35 -6.23
N LEU A 21 -10.88 -5.41 -6.01
CA LEU A 21 -9.69 -5.32 -5.15
C LEU A 21 -8.62 -4.41 -5.78
N LYS A 22 -8.43 -4.49 -7.10
CA LYS A 22 -7.52 -3.57 -7.82
C LYS A 22 -7.92 -2.11 -7.61
N GLU A 23 -9.21 -1.79 -7.70
CA GLU A 23 -9.74 -0.43 -7.49
C GLU A 23 -9.48 0.07 -6.06
N ASP A 24 -9.72 -0.74 -5.02
CA ASP A 24 -9.47 -0.36 -3.62
C ASP A 24 -7.97 -0.19 -3.30
N MET A 25 -7.13 -1.06 -3.88
CA MET A 25 -5.67 -0.96 -3.77
C MET A 25 -5.16 0.35 -4.40
N LEU A 26 -5.60 0.67 -5.62
CA LEU A 26 -5.22 1.91 -6.32
C LEU A 26 -5.70 3.16 -5.57
N ALA A 27 -6.91 3.14 -5.00
CA ALA A 27 -7.41 4.23 -4.16
C ALA A 27 -6.51 4.45 -2.94
N THR A 28 -6.04 3.37 -2.30
CA THR A 28 -5.13 3.49 -1.16
C THR A 28 -3.73 3.95 -1.59
N MET A 29 -3.23 3.52 -2.75
CA MET A 29 -1.97 4.02 -3.32
C MET A 29 -2.03 5.51 -3.67
N LEU A 30 -3.19 6.04 -4.07
CA LEU A 30 -3.38 7.47 -4.29
C LEU A 30 -3.26 8.27 -2.98
N ILE A 31 -3.79 7.75 -1.88
CA ILE A 31 -3.59 8.34 -0.55
C ILE A 31 -2.09 8.30 -0.18
N LEU A 32 -1.43 7.16 -0.43
CA LEU A 32 0.02 7.04 -0.21
C LEU A 32 0.81 8.07 -1.03
N SER A 33 0.45 8.31 -2.29
CA SER A 33 1.14 9.30 -3.12
C SER A 33 0.87 10.74 -2.65
N GLU A 34 -0.29 11.02 -2.05
CA GLU A 34 -0.60 12.35 -1.51
C GLU A 34 0.25 12.66 -0.26
N PHE A 35 0.26 11.75 0.71
CA PHE A 35 0.87 11.99 2.04
C PHE A 35 2.32 11.50 2.17
N GLY A 36 2.72 10.51 1.35
CA GLY A 36 4.06 9.93 1.35
C GLY A 36 4.48 9.41 2.74
N PRO A 37 5.74 9.66 3.17
CA PRO A 37 6.26 9.17 4.45
C PRO A 37 5.46 9.61 5.69
N GLN A 38 4.70 10.71 5.59
CA GLN A 38 3.87 11.25 6.67
C GLN A 38 2.56 10.49 6.84
N LEU A 39 2.21 9.58 5.92
CA LEU A 39 1.04 8.74 6.08
C LEU A 39 1.17 7.90 7.36
N GLY A 40 0.08 7.88 8.13
CA GLY A 40 -0.03 7.19 9.41
C GLY A 40 -1.30 6.34 9.50
N ARG A 41 -1.65 5.94 10.73
CA ARG A 41 -2.88 5.18 11.01
C ARG A 41 -4.13 5.99 10.59
N PRO A 42 -5.18 5.34 10.07
CA PRO A 42 -5.37 3.88 9.99
C PRO A 42 -4.75 3.21 8.75
N TYR A 43 -4.24 3.99 7.79
CA TYR A 43 -3.82 3.49 6.48
C TYR A 43 -2.48 2.75 6.48
N VAL A 44 -1.61 3.05 7.43
CA VAL A 44 -0.34 2.32 7.59
C VAL A 44 -0.08 2.00 9.06
N ASP A 45 0.70 0.96 9.28
CA ASP A 45 1.28 0.64 10.57
C ASP A 45 2.72 0.16 10.40
N THR A 46 3.47 0.10 11.50
CA THR A 46 4.87 -0.33 11.47
C THR A 46 4.96 -1.86 11.42
N VAL A 47 5.73 -2.39 10.47
CA VAL A 47 6.09 -3.81 10.44
C VAL A 47 7.09 -4.06 11.56
N LYS A 48 6.68 -4.82 12.57
CA LYS A 48 7.55 -5.23 13.67
C LYS A 48 8.54 -6.29 13.17
N ASP A 49 9.73 -6.31 13.76
CA ASP A 49 10.80 -7.28 13.47
C ASP A 49 11.27 -7.30 12.00
N SER A 50 11.00 -6.22 11.25
CA SER A 50 11.58 -6.03 9.93
C SER A 50 13.10 -5.86 10.02
N THR A 51 13.81 -6.40 9.04
CA THR A 51 15.25 -6.13 8.86
C THR A 51 15.51 -4.71 8.33
N PHE A 52 14.49 -4.06 7.75
CA PHE A 52 14.56 -2.69 7.25
C PHE A 52 14.01 -1.70 8.28
N GLN A 53 14.74 -0.60 8.49
CA GLN A 53 14.28 0.49 9.35
C GLN A 53 13.05 1.17 8.74
N ASP A 54 12.13 1.63 9.60
CA ASP A 54 10.90 2.34 9.24
C ASP A 54 9.99 1.62 8.22
N MET A 55 10.09 0.29 8.14
CA MET A 55 9.23 -0.50 7.25
C MET A 55 7.77 -0.42 7.72
N LYS A 56 6.87 -0.09 6.79
CA LYS A 56 5.44 0.04 7.03
C LYS A 56 4.65 -0.94 6.18
N GLU A 57 3.51 -1.38 6.70
CA GLU A 57 2.49 -2.10 5.95
C GLU A 57 1.40 -1.11 5.51
N LEU A 58 1.03 -1.15 4.23
CA LEU A 58 -0.12 -0.40 3.71
C LEU A 58 -1.39 -1.24 3.93
N ARG A 59 -2.37 -0.68 4.62
CA ARG A 59 -3.63 -1.32 4.97
C ARG A 59 -4.72 -0.85 4.02
N VAL A 60 -5.28 -1.81 3.29
CA VAL A 60 -6.37 -1.59 2.34
C VAL A 60 -7.62 -2.24 2.90
N GLN A 61 -8.72 -1.49 2.94
CA GLN A 61 -10.03 -2.04 3.29
C GLN A 61 -10.69 -2.55 2.02
N HIS A 62 -11.15 -3.79 2.04
CA HIS A 62 -11.86 -4.41 0.93
C HIS A 62 -12.96 -5.31 1.49
N HIS A 63 -14.22 -4.96 1.23
CA HIS A 63 -15.41 -5.73 1.65
C HIS A 63 -15.59 -5.98 3.17
N GLY A 64 -15.02 -5.12 4.03
CA GLY A 64 -15.30 -5.12 5.47
C GLY A 64 -14.35 -5.98 6.28
#